data_AF-X1CIJ2-F1
#
_entry.id   AF-X1CIJ2-F1
#
_cell.length_a   1.000
_cell.length_b   1.000
_cell.length_c   1.000
_cell.angle_alpha   90.00
_cell.angle_beta   90.00
_cell.angle_gamma   90.00
#
_symmetry.space_group_name_H-M   'P 1'
#
loop_
_entity.id
_entity.type
_entity.pdbx_description
1 polymer ?
#
loop_
_entity_poly.entity_id
_entity_poly.type
_entity_poly.pdbx_seq_one_letter_code
_entity_poly.pdbx_strand_id
1 'polypeptide(L)'
;KGAVLLHQGETYLVNDFDLKNLIIQIEKKNVDYYTQVMDIADIKILEEIKRKKINGFVVSSGDVEVTEKYIKYRIMKYDRVLSTENLNLPPLSFKTMGMWLTIPENIRKKVEAKRLDFAGGLHGLEHALIAIMPFHVMCDRWDIGGVSVPNYPFTDGSKVFLYDGFEGGIGLTEKAFQLTDNIFKMTYELVRDCQCEEGCPACIYSPKCGNGKREFTSENTPWMGLFRE
;
A
#
# COMPACT_ATOMS: atom_id res chain seq x y z
N LYS A 1 14.38 11.99 16.16
CA LYS A 1 14.42 12.27 17.62
C LYS A 1 13.07 11.87 18.23
N GLY A 2 13.08 11.24 19.41
CA GLY A 2 11.88 10.86 20.17
C GLY A 2 11.28 9.48 19.85
N ALA A 3 11.81 8.78 18.83
CA ALA A 3 11.41 7.41 18.53
C ALA A 3 11.86 6.43 19.65
N VAL A 4 11.08 5.37 19.87
CA VAL A 4 11.42 4.27 20.78
C VAL A 4 11.91 3.09 19.96
N LEU A 5 13.13 2.66 20.23
CA LEU A 5 13.73 1.45 19.70
C LEU A 5 13.62 0.34 20.74
N LEU A 6 13.10 -0.83 20.34
CA LEU A 6 13.08 -2.03 21.17
C LEU A 6 14.18 -2.98 20.69
N HIS A 7 15.09 -3.36 21.58
CA HIS A 7 16.16 -4.29 21.27
C HIS A 7 16.32 -5.31 22.41
N GLN A 8 16.08 -6.59 22.12
CA GLN A 8 16.16 -7.69 23.08
C GLN A 8 15.31 -7.47 24.36
N GLY A 9 14.13 -6.87 24.21
CA GLY A 9 13.22 -6.56 25.33
C GLY A 9 13.54 -5.27 26.08
N GLU A 10 14.65 -4.60 25.75
CA GLU A 10 15.06 -3.33 26.34
C GLU A 10 14.65 -2.17 25.45
N THR A 11 14.18 -1.08 26.07
CA THR A 11 13.74 0.12 25.35
C THR A 11 14.80 1.20 25.36
N TYR A 12 14.97 1.83 24.20
CA TYR A 12 15.92 2.90 23.97
C TYR A 12 15.23 4.09 23.30
N LEU A 13 15.45 5.29 23.82
CA LEU A 13 14.94 6.52 23.21
C LEU A 13 15.97 7.10 22.24
N VAL A 14 15.52 7.48 21.04
CA VAL A 14 16.38 8.13 20.04
C VAL A 14 16.54 9.60 20.38
N ASN A 15 17.72 9.98 20.87
CA ASN A 15 18.06 11.35 21.22
C ASN A 15 18.46 12.18 20.01
N ASP A 16 19.19 11.57 19.06
CA ASP A 16 19.63 12.22 17.83
C ASP A 16 19.66 11.27 16.64
N PHE A 17 19.55 11.84 15.44
CA PHE A 17 19.62 11.10 14.18
C PHE A 17 20.40 11.90 13.15
N ASP A 18 21.61 11.43 12.85
CA ASP A 18 22.46 11.93 11.79
C ASP A 18 22.31 11.03 10.56
N LEU A 19 21.41 11.45 9.66
CA LEU A 19 21.15 10.73 8.42
C LEU A 19 22.36 10.71 7.48
N LYS A 20 23.22 11.74 7.50
CA LYS A 20 24.37 11.84 6.59
C LYS A 20 25.40 10.77 6.91
N ASN A 21 25.65 10.55 8.19
CA ASN A 21 26.61 9.55 8.66
C ASN A 21 25.95 8.20 9.01
N LEU A 22 24.62 8.09 8.86
CA LEU A 22 23.82 6.91 9.22
C LEU A 22 23.97 6.52 10.70
N ILE A 23 24.00 7.52 11.58
CA ILE A 23 24.18 7.33 13.03
C ILE A 23 22.90 7.73 13.76
N ILE A 24 22.39 6.82 14.60
CA ILE A 24 21.39 7.14 15.63
C ILE A 24 22.07 7.19 16.99
N GLN A 25 21.78 8.22 17.77
CA GLN A 25 22.18 8.28 19.17
C GLN A 25 21.00 7.87 20.03
N ILE A 26 21.22 6.87 20.88
CA ILE A 26 20.19 6.26 21.70
C ILE A 26 20.58 6.29 23.18
N GLU A 27 19.58 6.35 24.03
CA GLU A 27 19.72 6.26 25.47
C GLU A 27 18.80 5.15 25.99
N LYS A 28 19.34 4.25 26.82
CA LYS A 28 18.53 3.23 27.47
C LYS A 28 17.54 3.91 28.42
N LYS A 29 16.24 3.72 28.18
CA LYS A 29 15.19 4.35 28.98
C LYS A 29 14.00 3.41 29.04
N ASN A 30 13.63 3.01 30.26
CA ASN A 30 12.45 2.18 30.47
C ASN A 30 11.18 3.01 30.21
N VAL A 31 10.45 2.68 29.14
CA VAL A 31 9.22 3.34 28.73
C VAL A 31 8.12 2.29 28.54
N ASP A 32 6.88 2.67 28.81
CA ASP A 32 5.70 1.80 28.69
C ASP A 32 4.87 2.09 27.42
N TYR A 33 5.50 2.76 26.44
CA TYR A 33 4.92 3.14 25.16
C TYR A 33 5.89 2.78 24.02
N TYR A 34 5.37 2.69 22.81
CA TYR A 34 6.15 2.52 21.58
C TYR A 34 5.84 3.64 20.59
N THR A 35 6.65 3.76 19.54
CA THR A 35 6.41 4.73 18.47
C THR A 35 6.10 4.04 17.18
N GLN A 36 5.12 4.57 16.44
CA GLN A 36 4.72 4.08 15.12
C GLN A 36 4.85 5.19 14.10
N VAL A 37 5.61 4.96 13.04
CA VAL A 37 5.80 5.94 11.96
C VAL A 37 4.52 6.10 11.13
N MET A 38 4.35 7.29 10.56
CA MET A 38 3.33 7.60 9.57
C MET A 38 4.00 8.07 8.28
N ASP A 39 3.88 7.23 7.26
CA ASP A 39 4.40 7.45 5.93
C ASP A 39 3.29 7.76 4.92
N ILE A 40 3.68 8.40 3.82
CA ILE A 40 2.85 8.60 2.64
C ILE A 40 3.70 8.21 1.44
N ALA A 41 3.14 7.36 0.57
CA ALA A 41 3.76 7.01 -0.70
C ALA A 41 3.11 7.78 -1.86
N ASP A 42 3.95 8.39 -2.69
CA ASP A 42 3.61 8.94 -4.00
C ASP A 42 4.24 8.06 -5.08
N ILE A 43 3.58 7.97 -6.24
CA ILE A 43 4.10 7.20 -7.38
C ILE A 43 3.94 7.97 -8.68
N LYS A 44 4.95 7.87 -9.55
CA LYS A 44 4.98 8.51 -10.87
C LYS A 44 5.38 7.51 -11.93
N ILE A 45 4.58 7.42 -12.99
CA ILE A 45 4.93 6.71 -14.23
C ILE A 45 6.05 7.47 -14.93
N LEU A 46 7.17 6.80 -15.18
CA LEU A 46 8.29 7.32 -15.96
C LEU A 46 8.15 6.90 -17.42
N GLU A 47 7.85 5.62 -17.66
CA GLU A 47 7.68 5.05 -18.99
C GLU A 47 6.62 3.94 -18.97
N GLU A 48 5.80 3.86 -20.01
CA GLU A 48 4.92 2.71 -20.25
C GLU A 48 5.52 1.84 -21.36
N ILE A 49 5.87 0.60 -21.01
CA ILE A 49 6.55 -0.33 -21.93
C ILE A 49 5.53 -1.29 -22.57
N LYS A 50 4.58 -1.81 -21.78
CA LYS A 50 3.58 -2.77 -22.22
C LYS A 50 2.19 -2.32 -21.77
N ARG A 51 1.19 -2.58 -22.62
CA ARG A 51 -0.23 -2.31 -22.36
C ARG A 51 -1.10 -3.42 -22.92
N LYS A 52 -2.11 -3.86 -22.17
CA LYS A 52 -3.17 -4.75 -22.65
C LYS A 52 -4.53 -4.39 -22.06
N LYS A 53 -5.59 -4.85 -22.71
CA LYS A 53 -6.97 -4.76 -22.21
C LYS A 53 -7.44 -6.13 -21.75
N ILE A 54 -8.02 -6.20 -20.55
CA ILE A 54 -8.59 -7.43 -19.98
C ILE A 54 -9.94 -7.07 -19.39
N ASN A 55 -11.03 -7.72 -19.85
CA ASN A 55 -12.38 -7.55 -19.31
C ASN A 55 -12.84 -6.09 -19.14
N GLY A 56 -12.48 -5.22 -20.08
CA GLY A 56 -12.80 -3.78 -20.04
C GLY A 56 -11.85 -2.91 -19.22
N PHE A 57 -10.92 -3.51 -18.48
CA PHE A 57 -9.84 -2.81 -17.79
C PHE A 57 -8.62 -2.65 -18.68
N VAL A 58 -7.82 -1.61 -18.42
CA VAL A 58 -6.50 -1.43 -19.04
C VAL A 58 -5.45 -1.77 -18.00
N VAL A 59 -4.55 -2.68 -18.37
CA VAL A 59 -3.39 -3.06 -17.55
C VAL A 59 -2.15 -2.63 -18.31
N SER A 60 -1.26 -1.93 -17.62
CA SER A 60 -0.01 -1.45 -18.18
C SER A 60 1.16 -1.87 -17.28
N SER A 61 2.37 -1.88 -17.84
CA SER A 61 3.61 -2.12 -17.11
C SER A 61 4.74 -1.27 -17.71
N GLY A 62 5.66 -0.85 -16.86
CA GLY A 62 6.82 -0.06 -17.23
C GLY A 62 7.51 0.50 -15.99
N ASP A 63 8.32 1.53 -16.19
CA ASP A 63 9.15 2.10 -15.15
C ASP A 63 8.37 3.15 -14.34
N VAL A 64 8.56 3.11 -13.02
CA VAL A 64 7.94 4.02 -12.06
C VAL A 64 8.97 4.56 -11.09
N GLU A 65 8.70 5.75 -10.56
CA GLU A 65 9.41 6.33 -9.42
C GLU A 65 8.46 6.33 -8.23
N VAL A 66 8.89 5.69 -7.15
CA VAL A 66 8.17 5.62 -5.87
C VAL A 66 8.85 6.58 -4.92
N THR A 67 8.06 7.39 -4.22
CA THR A 67 8.56 8.36 -3.24
C THR A 67 7.82 8.18 -1.92
N GLU A 68 8.55 7.79 -0.88
CA GLU A 68 8.04 7.64 0.48
C GLU A 68 8.40 8.87 1.33
N LYS A 69 7.42 9.41 2.04
CA LYS A 69 7.55 10.56 2.93
C LYS A 69 7.18 10.18 4.34
N TYR A 70 8.16 10.22 5.24
CA TYR A 70 7.96 9.98 6.66
C TYR A 70 7.66 11.30 7.38
N ILE A 71 6.37 11.63 7.48
CA ILE A 71 5.92 12.98 7.89
C ILE A 71 5.70 13.13 9.39
N LYS A 72 5.33 12.05 10.08
CA LYS A 72 4.95 12.07 11.51
C LYS A 72 5.24 10.71 12.15
N TYR A 73 5.22 10.65 13.48
CA TYR A 73 5.08 9.39 14.20
C TYR A 73 4.08 9.57 15.36
N ARG A 74 3.41 8.50 15.73
CA ARG A 74 2.51 8.41 16.87
C ARG A 74 3.24 7.80 18.05
N ILE A 75 3.01 8.33 19.25
CA ILE A 75 3.37 7.69 20.50
C ILE A 75 2.17 6.85 20.94
N MET A 76 2.37 5.54 21.06
CA MET A 76 1.33 4.55 21.28
C MET A 76 1.54 3.86 22.63
N LYS A 77 0.48 3.73 23.42
CA LYS A 77 0.46 2.87 24.61
C LYS A 77 -0.70 1.91 24.51
N TYR A 78 -0.39 0.62 24.35
CA TYR A 78 -1.34 -0.37 23.84
C TYR A 78 -1.96 0.15 22.52
N ASP A 79 -3.28 0.11 22.38
CA ASP A 79 -3.99 0.59 21.18
C ASP A 79 -4.38 2.08 21.23
N ARG A 80 -3.85 2.85 22.19
CA ARG A 80 -4.18 4.27 22.36
C ARG A 80 -3.05 5.18 21.86
N VAL A 81 -3.43 6.16 21.04
CA VAL A 81 -2.54 7.26 20.63
C VAL A 81 -2.43 8.25 21.79
N LEU A 82 -1.22 8.42 22.34
CA LEU A 82 -0.93 9.39 23.39
C LEU A 82 -0.62 10.77 22.80
N SER A 83 0.21 10.82 21.75
CA SER A 83 0.52 12.04 21.01
C SER A 83 0.92 11.72 19.57
N THR A 84 1.03 12.76 18.74
CA THR A 84 1.57 12.68 17.39
C THR A 84 2.58 13.78 17.21
N GLU A 85 3.79 13.40 16.80
CA GLU A 85 4.91 14.31 16.60
C GLU A 85 5.23 14.42 15.12
N ASN A 86 5.64 15.60 14.67
CA ASN A 86 6.05 15.81 13.28
C ASN A 86 7.49 15.33 13.07
N LEU A 87 7.75 14.82 11.87
CA LEU A 87 9.07 14.49 11.37
C LEU A 87 9.44 15.45 10.22
N ASN A 88 10.70 15.81 10.18
CA ASN A 88 11.28 16.54 9.07
C ASN A 88 12.45 15.70 8.53
N LEU A 89 12.11 14.70 7.72
CA LEU A 89 13.05 13.82 7.05
C LEU A 89 12.97 14.04 5.54
N PRO A 90 14.10 13.96 4.81
CA PRO A 90 14.03 13.96 3.36
C PRO A 90 13.24 12.74 2.88
N PRO A 91 12.49 12.86 1.78
CA PRO A 91 11.80 11.73 1.19
C PRO A 91 12.81 10.69 0.69
N LEU A 92 12.38 9.42 0.68
CA LEU A 92 13.11 8.34 0.02
C LEU A 92 12.46 8.11 -1.34
N SER A 93 13.22 8.31 -2.41
CA SER A 93 12.75 8.07 -3.78
C SER A 93 13.63 7.04 -4.45
N PHE A 94 13.00 6.09 -5.13
CA PHE A 94 13.71 5.07 -5.91
C PHE A 94 12.94 4.75 -7.18
N LYS A 95 13.68 4.34 -8.22
CA LYS A 95 13.11 3.91 -9.50
C LYS A 95 13.01 2.40 -9.51
N THR A 96 11.92 1.88 -10.04
CA THR A 96 11.66 0.44 -10.07
C THR A 96 10.71 0.10 -11.22
N MET A 97 10.48 -1.19 -11.44
CA MET A 97 9.45 -1.68 -12.34
C MET A 97 8.09 -1.72 -11.65
N GLY A 98 7.05 -1.40 -12.41
CA GLY A 98 5.68 -1.46 -11.94
C GLY A 98 4.71 -2.04 -12.97
N MET A 99 3.55 -2.43 -12.46
CA MET A 99 2.34 -2.63 -13.24
C MET A 99 1.19 -1.84 -12.63
N TRP A 100 0.27 -1.36 -13.46
CA TRP A 100 -0.90 -0.64 -12.96
C TRP A 100 -2.16 -0.99 -13.72
N LEU A 101 -3.23 -1.05 -12.95
CA LEU A 101 -4.59 -1.26 -13.42
C LEU A 101 -5.28 0.09 -13.49
N THR A 102 -5.71 0.50 -14.68
CA THR A 102 -6.56 1.69 -14.86
C THR A 102 -8.02 1.28 -14.77
N ILE A 103 -8.74 1.90 -13.83
CA ILE A 103 -10.13 1.60 -13.53
C ILE A 103 -11.04 2.42 -14.44
N PRO A 104 -11.93 1.78 -15.21
CA PRO A 104 -12.90 2.47 -16.04
C PRO A 104 -13.80 3.41 -15.22
N GLU A 105 -14.02 4.63 -15.74
CA GLU A 105 -14.80 5.68 -15.07
C GLU A 105 -16.26 5.27 -14.82
N ASN A 106 -16.83 4.38 -15.63
CA ASN A 106 -18.17 3.84 -15.40
C ASN A 106 -18.24 2.98 -14.11
N ILE A 107 -17.14 2.34 -13.70
CA ILE A 107 -17.10 1.60 -12.43
C ILE A 107 -17.16 2.60 -11.27
N ARG A 108 -16.34 3.66 -11.32
CA ARG A 108 -16.37 4.74 -10.33
C ARG A 108 -17.78 5.30 -10.16
N LYS A 109 -18.42 5.69 -11.26
CA LYS A 109 -19.80 6.22 -11.25
C LYS A 109 -20.80 5.24 -10.63
N LYS A 110 -20.67 3.93 -10.88
CA LYS A 110 -21.55 2.91 -10.27
C LYS A 110 -21.33 2.80 -8.76
N VAL A 111 -20.06 2.84 -8.32
CA VAL A 111 -19.69 2.77 -6.89
C VAL A 111 -20.24 3.99 -6.15
N GLU A 112 -19.98 5.19 -6.68
CA GLU A 112 -20.43 6.46 -6.11
C GLU A 112 -21.96 6.60 -6.12
N ALA A 113 -22.64 6.12 -7.17
CA ALA A 113 -24.11 6.09 -7.22
C ALA A 113 -24.73 5.20 -6.13
N LYS A 114 -24.04 4.12 -5.74
CA LYS A 114 -24.40 3.27 -4.59
C LYS A 114 -23.96 3.87 -3.24
N ARG A 115 -23.38 5.08 -3.22
CA ARG A 115 -22.81 5.76 -2.04
C ARG A 115 -21.74 4.93 -1.32
N LEU A 116 -20.99 4.13 -2.08
CA LEU A 116 -19.88 3.35 -1.57
C LEU A 116 -18.58 4.17 -1.68
N ASP A 117 -17.66 3.96 -0.75
CA ASP A 117 -16.37 4.67 -0.75
C ASP A 117 -15.44 4.10 -1.81
N PHE A 118 -15.39 4.76 -2.99
CA PHE A 118 -14.57 4.39 -4.14
C PHE A 118 -13.06 4.30 -3.85
N ALA A 119 -12.51 5.14 -2.98
CA ALA A 119 -11.09 5.10 -2.66
C ALA A 119 -10.73 3.88 -1.81
N GLY A 120 -11.56 3.55 -0.82
CA GLY A 120 -11.37 2.38 0.05
C GLY A 120 -11.31 1.05 -0.70
N GLY A 121 -12.04 0.87 -1.79
CA GLY A 121 -11.98 -0.38 -2.56
C GLY A 121 -10.89 -0.43 -3.60
N LEU A 122 -10.39 0.71 -4.08
CA LEU A 122 -9.12 0.70 -4.80
C LEU A 122 -8.00 0.19 -3.89
N HIS A 123 -8.01 0.64 -2.64
CA HIS A 123 -7.06 0.20 -1.63
C HIS A 123 -7.27 -1.28 -1.24
N GLY A 124 -8.51 -1.73 -1.08
CA GLY A 124 -8.83 -3.14 -0.86
C GLY A 124 -8.40 -4.04 -2.03
N LEU A 125 -8.59 -3.57 -3.27
CA LEU A 125 -8.13 -4.26 -4.48
C LEU A 125 -6.60 -4.33 -4.54
N GLU A 126 -5.90 -3.24 -4.22
CA GLU A 126 -4.44 -3.21 -4.11
C GLU A 126 -3.94 -4.30 -3.16
N HIS A 127 -4.50 -4.35 -1.95
CA HIS A 127 -4.15 -5.34 -0.94
C HIS A 127 -4.44 -6.77 -1.38
N ALA A 128 -5.60 -7.02 -1.98
CA ALA A 128 -5.98 -8.34 -2.47
C ALA A 128 -5.03 -8.81 -3.59
N LEU A 129 -4.66 -7.92 -4.51
CA LEU A 129 -3.68 -8.22 -5.55
C LEU A 129 -2.31 -8.58 -4.95
N ILE A 130 -1.80 -7.79 -3.99
CA ILE A 130 -0.52 -8.09 -3.30
C ILE A 130 -0.60 -9.42 -2.55
N ALA A 131 -1.74 -9.74 -1.94
CA ALA A 131 -1.93 -11.00 -1.23
C ALA A 131 -1.86 -12.23 -2.16
N ILE A 132 -2.29 -12.08 -3.41
CA ILE A 132 -2.29 -13.14 -4.43
C ILE A 132 -0.93 -13.28 -5.15
N MET A 133 -0.09 -12.25 -5.18
CA MET A 133 1.19 -12.29 -5.89
C MET A 133 2.09 -13.51 -5.58
N PRO A 134 2.30 -13.91 -4.31
CA PRO A 134 3.16 -15.06 -3.98
C PRO A 134 2.78 -16.36 -4.69
N PHE A 135 1.49 -16.56 -5.00
CA PHE A 135 0.99 -17.77 -5.67
C PHE A 135 1.36 -17.83 -7.17
N HIS A 136 1.75 -16.71 -7.77
CA HIS A 136 2.00 -16.63 -9.21
C HIS A 136 3.43 -16.25 -9.57
N VAL A 137 4.12 -15.44 -8.76
CA VAL A 137 5.46 -14.94 -9.06
C VAL A 137 6.53 -15.37 -8.05
N MET A 138 6.21 -16.31 -7.15
CA MET A 138 7.12 -16.90 -6.16
C MET A 138 7.93 -15.85 -5.38
N CYS A 139 7.24 -14.83 -4.88
CA CYS A 139 7.82 -13.78 -4.04
C CYS A 139 7.24 -13.84 -2.62
N ASP A 140 7.89 -13.17 -1.68
CA ASP A 140 7.23 -12.79 -0.45
C ASP A 140 6.27 -11.61 -0.71
N ARG A 141 5.23 -11.45 0.10
CA ARG A 141 4.40 -10.24 0.05
C ARG A 141 5.25 -8.99 0.28
N TRP A 142 6.30 -9.08 1.10
CA TRP A 142 7.27 -8.01 1.40
C TRP A 142 8.03 -7.50 0.18
N ASP A 143 8.14 -8.30 -0.89
CA ASP A 143 8.86 -7.92 -2.11
C ASP A 143 8.04 -7.05 -3.07
N ILE A 144 6.73 -6.88 -2.82
CA ILE A 144 5.83 -6.06 -3.64
C ILE A 144 5.28 -4.88 -2.83
N GLY A 145 5.40 -3.69 -3.38
CA GLY A 145 4.71 -2.49 -2.90
C GLY A 145 3.45 -2.19 -3.72
N GLY A 146 2.59 -1.34 -3.18
CA GLY A 146 1.37 -0.90 -3.86
C GLY A 146 0.97 0.52 -3.49
N VAL A 147 0.27 1.18 -4.42
CA VAL A 147 -0.37 2.47 -4.20
C VAL A 147 -1.67 2.53 -4.99
N SER A 148 -2.79 2.77 -4.30
CA SER A 148 -4.08 3.10 -4.91
C SER A 148 -4.24 4.62 -5.07
N VAL A 149 -4.47 5.08 -6.29
CA VAL A 149 -4.63 6.51 -6.62
C VAL A 149 -6.02 6.76 -7.26
N PRO A 150 -7.00 7.28 -6.51
CA PRO A 150 -8.35 7.55 -7.02
C PRO A 150 -8.39 8.58 -8.16
N ASN A 151 -7.50 9.56 -8.13
CA ASN A 151 -7.36 10.58 -9.18
C ASN A 151 -5.89 10.74 -9.52
N TYR A 152 -5.42 10.05 -10.56
CA TYR A 152 -4.02 10.14 -10.96
C TYR A 152 -3.78 11.43 -11.78
N PRO A 153 -2.85 12.32 -11.36
CA PRO A 153 -2.80 13.68 -11.89
C PRO A 153 -2.23 13.80 -13.32
N PHE A 154 -1.41 12.85 -13.76
CA PHE A 154 -0.71 12.95 -15.05
C PHE A 154 -1.42 12.23 -16.20
N THR A 155 -2.33 11.31 -15.89
CA THR A 155 -3.15 10.60 -16.87
C THR A 155 -4.52 10.39 -16.24
N ASP A 156 -5.57 10.76 -16.96
CA ASP A 156 -6.95 10.67 -16.45
C ASP A 156 -7.27 9.27 -15.91
N GLY A 157 -8.13 9.24 -14.90
CA GLY A 157 -8.69 8.03 -14.33
C GLY A 157 -7.92 7.45 -13.14
N SER A 158 -8.62 6.62 -12.40
CA SER A 158 -8.15 5.99 -11.16
C SER A 158 -7.26 4.79 -11.45
N LYS A 159 -6.22 4.60 -10.64
CA LYS A 159 -5.19 3.58 -10.87
C LYS A 159 -4.84 2.85 -9.60
N VAL A 160 -4.63 1.54 -9.70
CA VAL A 160 -3.99 0.72 -8.66
C VAL A 160 -2.64 0.30 -9.18
N PHE A 161 -1.57 0.73 -8.51
CA PHE A 161 -0.20 0.41 -8.84
C PHE A 161 0.31 -0.71 -7.95
N LEU A 162 1.10 -1.59 -8.57
CA LEU A 162 1.94 -2.57 -7.90
C LEU A 162 3.35 -2.37 -8.44
N TYR A 163 4.37 -2.48 -7.59
CA TYR A 163 5.76 -2.27 -7.99
C TYR A 163 6.69 -3.19 -7.21
N ASP A 164 7.86 -3.47 -7.80
CA ASP A 164 8.90 -4.25 -7.13
C ASP A 164 9.48 -3.41 -5.99
N GLY A 165 9.54 -3.98 -4.78
CA GLY A 165 10.07 -3.36 -3.57
C GLY A 165 11.60 -3.20 -3.53
N PHE A 166 12.23 -3.18 -4.70
CA PHE A 166 13.68 -3.10 -4.88
C PHE A 166 14.03 -2.04 -5.93
N GLU A 167 15.04 -1.22 -5.65
CA GLU A 167 15.54 -0.24 -6.62
C GLU A 167 16.06 -0.94 -7.88
N GLY A 168 15.71 -0.41 -9.05
CA GLY A 168 15.97 -0.99 -10.37
C GLY A 168 14.96 -2.05 -10.80
N GLY A 169 14.17 -2.61 -9.87
CA GLY A 169 13.26 -3.72 -10.13
C GLY A 169 13.98 -5.06 -10.30
N ILE A 170 13.27 -6.14 -9.98
CA ILE A 170 13.74 -7.54 -10.07
C ILE A 170 12.85 -8.40 -10.99
N GLY A 171 11.85 -7.79 -11.62
CA GLY A 171 10.98 -8.40 -12.62
C GLY A 171 9.72 -9.07 -12.06
N LEU A 172 9.36 -8.85 -10.79
CA LEU A 172 8.17 -9.48 -10.21
C LEU A 172 6.90 -8.92 -10.85
N THR A 173 6.78 -7.59 -10.95
CA THR A 173 5.62 -6.98 -11.60
C THR A 173 5.60 -7.19 -13.11
N GLU A 174 6.76 -7.36 -13.75
CA GLU A 174 6.80 -7.76 -15.16
C GLU A 174 6.21 -9.17 -15.33
N LYS A 175 6.60 -10.11 -14.47
CA LYS A 175 6.04 -11.46 -14.50
C LYS A 175 4.55 -11.44 -14.17
N ALA A 176 4.13 -10.64 -13.20
CA ALA A 176 2.72 -10.48 -12.85
C ALA A 176 1.88 -9.87 -13.99
N PHE A 177 2.46 -8.95 -14.78
CA PHE A 177 1.83 -8.45 -16.00
C PHE A 177 1.60 -9.56 -17.04
N GLN A 178 2.52 -10.52 -17.17
CA GLN A 178 2.31 -11.68 -18.06
C GLN A 178 1.18 -12.59 -17.55
N LEU A 179 1.07 -12.75 -16.24
CA LEU A 179 0.12 -13.66 -15.58
C LEU A 179 -1.18 -12.98 -15.11
N THR A 180 -1.47 -11.77 -15.59
CA THR A 180 -2.57 -10.94 -15.05
C THR A 180 -3.93 -11.64 -15.05
N ASP A 181 -4.26 -12.41 -16.08
CA ASP A 181 -5.56 -13.11 -16.15
C ASP A 181 -5.74 -14.10 -14.99
N ASN A 182 -4.67 -14.83 -14.63
CA ASN A 182 -4.70 -15.78 -13.51
C ASN A 182 -4.75 -15.05 -12.16
N ILE A 183 -3.93 -14.00 -12.01
CA ILE A 183 -3.92 -13.18 -10.78
C ILE A 183 -5.29 -12.56 -10.55
N PHE A 184 -5.89 -11.93 -11.56
CA PHE A 184 -7.20 -11.29 -11.41
C PHE A 184 -8.31 -12.29 -11.12
N LYS A 185 -8.27 -13.46 -11.76
CA LYS A 185 -9.21 -14.53 -11.46
C LYS A 185 -9.11 -14.99 -10.01
N MET A 186 -7.89 -15.27 -9.52
CA MET A 186 -7.69 -15.73 -8.14
C MET A 186 -8.02 -14.64 -7.12
N THR A 187 -7.68 -13.37 -7.40
CA THR A 187 -8.09 -12.22 -6.57
C THR A 187 -9.60 -12.09 -6.50
N TYR A 188 -10.29 -12.25 -7.63
CA TYR A 188 -11.75 -12.24 -7.67
C TYR A 188 -12.34 -13.39 -6.84
N GLU A 189 -11.84 -14.62 -7.00
CA GLU A 189 -12.27 -15.79 -6.23
C GLU A 189 -12.03 -15.59 -4.72
N LEU A 190 -10.87 -15.06 -4.34
CA LEU A 190 -10.54 -14.74 -2.94
C LEU A 190 -11.56 -13.79 -2.31
N VAL A 191 -11.89 -12.69 -3.01
CA VAL A 191 -12.84 -11.70 -2.50
C VAL A 191 -14.26 -12.26 -2.53
N ARG A 192 -14.67 -12.91 -3.62
CA ARG A 192 -16.03 -13.47 -3.78
C ARG A 192 -16.34 -14.51 -2.70
N ASP A 193 -15.41 -15.43 -2.44
CA ASP A 193 -15.62 -16.60 -1.58
C ASP A 193 -15.36 -16.32 -0.09
N CYS A 194 -14.81 -15.14 0.24
CA CYS A 194 -14.62 -14.73 1.63
C CYS A 194 -15.95 -14.48 2.33
N GLN A 195 -16.13 -15.00 3.55
CA GLN A 195 -17.36 -14.89 4.32
C GLN A 195 -17.47 -13.62 5.18
N CYS A 196 -16.48 -12.72 5.15
CA CYS A 196 -16.58 -11.46 5.89
C CYS A 196 -17.62 -10.51 5.28
N GLU A 197 -17.99 -9.44 5.99
CA GLU A 197 -18.90 -8.41 5.47
C GLU A 197 -18.13 -7.14 5.07
N GLU A 198 -17.12 -6.78 5.87
CA GLU A 198 -16.40 -5.49 5.77
C GLU A 198 -14.94 -5.63 5.29
N GLY A 199 -14.50 -6.86 5.00
CA GLY A 199 -13.10 -7.19 4.75
C GLY A 199 -12.41 -7.79 5.98
N CYS A 200 -11.36 -8.56 5.74
CA CYS A 200 -10.54 -9.15 6.80
C CYS A 200 -9.09 -9.37 6.33
N PRO A 201 -8.15 -9.72 7.24
CA PRO A 201 -6.76 -10.02 6.91
C PRO A 201 -6.56 -11.16 5.90
N ALA A 202 -7.57 -12.01 5.72
CA ALA A 202 -7.51 -13.10 4.74
C ALA A 202 -7.87 -12.66 3.31
N CYS A 203 -8.53 -11.51 3.11
CA CYS A 203 -8.97 -11.07 1.77
C CYS A 203 -8.37 -9.72 1.35
N ILE A 204 -8.76 -8.62 2.01
CA ILE A 204 -8.48 -7.25 1.53
C ILE A 204 -7.67 -6.39 2.51
N TYR A 205 -7.33 -6.91 3.69
CA TYR A 205 -6.46 -6.20 4.63
C TYR A 205 -5.01 -6.70 4.54
N SER A 206 -4.07 -5.76 4.64
CA SER A 206 -2.63 -6.00 4.60
C SER A 206 -2.01 -5.59 5.93
N PRO A 207 -1.18 -6.45 6.56
CA PRO A 207 -0.45 -6.08 7.77
C PRO A 207 0.62 -5.02 7.52
N LYS A 208 1.00 -4.78 6.25
CA LYS A 208 1.94 -3.72 5.87
C LYS A 208 1.35 -2.30 5.93
N CYS A 209 0.04 -2.19 6.03
CA CYS A 209 -0.63 -0.90 5.89
C CYS A 209 -0.28 0.00 7.10
N GLY A 210 0.69 0.91 6.90
CA GLY A 210 1.13 1.91 7.88
C GLY A 210 0.04 2.94 8.22
N ASN A 211 -1.02 2.99 7.40
CA ASN A 211 -2.24 3.72 7.66
C ASN A 211 -3.09 3.00 8.73
N GLY A 212 -2.55 2.89 9.94
CA GLY A 212 -3.29 2.46 11.11
C GLY A 212 -4.58 3.27 11.22
N LYS A 213 -5.71 2.61 10.92
CA LYS A 213 -7.08 3.14 11.02
C LYS A 213 -7.20 4.65 10.72
N ARG A 214 -6.81 5.11 9.53
CA ARG A 214 -7.31 6.41 9.03
C ARG A 214 -8.46 6.17 8.05
N GLU A 215 -9.65 6.57 8.50
CA GLU A 215 -10.59 7.49 7.84
C GLU A 215 -10.86 7.32 6.33
N PHE A 216 -10.75 6.11 5.79
CA PHE A 216 -11.80 5.62 4.91
C PHE A 216 -12.81 4.96 5.84
N THR A 217 -13.92 5.64 6.11
CA THR A 217 -14.90 5.30 7.15
C THR A 217 -15.16 3.79 7.17
N SER A 218 -14.75 3.14 8.25
CA SER A 218 -15.08 1.77 8.63
C SER A 218 -16.55 1.62 9.04
N GLU A 219 -17.43 2.36 8.38
CA GLU A 219 -18.87 2.29 8.49
C GLU A 219 -19.38 2.33 7.05
N ASN A 220 -19.77 1.17 6.51
CA ASN A 220 -20.35 0.93 5.19
C ASN A 220 -19.40 0.83 3.99
N THR A 221 -18.65 -0.27 3.89
CA THR A 221 -18.10 -0.63 2.57
C THR A 221 -18.32 -2.09 2.20
N PRO A 222 -19.54 -2.46 1.77
CA PRO A 222 -19.80 -3.72 1.09
C PRO A 222 -19.21 -3.66 -0.34
N TRP A 223 -17.89 -3.56 -0.45
CA TRP A 223 -17.16 -3.61 -1.73
C TRP A 223 -17.27 -4.96 -2.41
N MET A 224 -17.49 -6.01 -1.62
CA MET A 224 -17.67 -7.36 -2.15
C MET A 224 -18.89 -7.47 -3.06
N GLY A 225 -19.91 -6.60 -2.93
CA GLY A 225 -21.06 -6.61 -3.82
C GLY A 225 -20.75 -6.29 -5.29
N LEU A 226 -19.68 -5.53 -5.56
CA LEU A 226 -19.24 -5.21 -6.93
C LEU A 226 -18.31 -6.28 -7.53
N PHE A 227 -17.67 -7.10 -6.69
CA PHE A 227 -16.91 -8.27 -7.11
C PHE A 227 -17.76 -9.55 -7.11
N ARG A 228 -19.00 -9.53 -6.61
CA ARG A 228 -19.88 -10.72 -6.60
C ARG A 228 -20.89 -10.74 -7.76
N GLU A 229 -21.11 -9.60 -8.42
CA GLU A 229 -21.91 -9.45 -9.66
C GLU A 229 -21.00 -9.43 -10.89
#